data_AF-A0A7S2YCC8-F1
#
_entry.id   AF-A0A7S2YCC8-F1
#
_cell.length_a   1.000
_cell.length_b   1.000
_cell.length_c   1.000
_cell.angle_alpha   90.00
_cell.angle_beta   90.00
_cell.angle_gamma   90.00
#
_symmetry.space_group_name_H-M   'P 1'
#
loop_
_entity.id
_entity.type
_entity.pdbx_description
1 polymer ?
#
loop_
_entity_poly.entity_id
_entity_poly.type
_entity_poly.pdbx_seq_one_letter_code
_entity_poly.pdbx_strand_id
1 'polypeptide(L)'
;VANPNKPEDAPEALVLDGDETAVKLISIQMDGQDLEAEKDYTLSPGKLTLLHPKAGATLETLVEIVPEDNTQLSGLYRSGPMYCTQCEAMGFRRITYFPDRPDNMSTYESVKLTADAKAFPVLLSNGNLLEQGTDAEDDTRHYAIWSDPFPKPSYLFAA
;
A
#
# COMPACT_ATOMS: atom_id res chain seq x y z
N VAL A 1 4.85 -12.84 24.82
CA VAL A 1 4.82 -14.09 25.61
C VAL A 1 3.97 -15.07 24.83
N ALA A 2 4.53 -16.17 24.33
CA ALA A 2 3.83 -17.11 23.44
C ALA A 2 2.76 -17.89 24.22
N ASN A 3 1.58 -18.07 23.61
CA ASN A 3 0.45 -18.82 24.18
C ASN A 3 0.75 -20.33 24.14
N PRO A 4 0.79 -21.04 25.28
CA PRO A 4 1.13 -22.47 25.34
C PRO A 4 0.08 -23.42 24.74
N ASN A 5 -1.05 -22.90 24.24
CA ASN A 5 -2.13 -23.69 23.62
C ASN A 5 -2.23 -23.53 22.09
N LYS A 6 -1.25 -22.94 21.40
CA LYS A 6 -1.28 -22.84 19.94
C LYS A 6 -0.94 -24.22 19.32
N PRO A 7 -1.79 -24.82 18.48
CA PRO A 7 -1.41 -25.98 17.67
C PRO A 7 -0.16 -25.62 16.85
N GLU A 8 0.87 -26.49 16.85
CA GLU A 8 2.17 -26.21 16.22
C GLU A 8 2.08 -25.89 14.71
N ASP A 9 0.97 -26.25 14.05
CA ASP A 9 0.74 -26.08 12.61
C ASP A 9 -0.32 -25.02 12.24
N ALA A 10 -0.84 -24.24 13.20
CA ALA A 10 -1.76 -23.14 12.85
C ALA A 10 -0.94 -21.95 12.29
N PRO A 11 -1.19 -21.49 11.04
CA PRO A 11 -0.51 -20.33 10.49
C PRO A 11 -0.66 -19.15 11.44
N GLU A 12 0.46 -18.50 11.77
CA GLU A 12 0.43 -17.30 12.60
C GLU A 12 -0.29 -16.19 11.84
N ALA A 13 -1.19 -15.49 12.52
CA ALA A 13 -1.91 -14.38 11.93
C ALA A 13 -0.92 -13.33 11.39
N LEU A 14 -1.15 -12.83 10.19
CA LEU A 14 -0.35 -11.76 9.60
C LEU A 14 -0.99 -10.42 9.95
N VAL A 15 -0.24 -9.57 10.63
CA VAL A 15 -0.69 -8.25 11.04
C VAL A 15 -0.04 -7.19 10.15
N LEU A 16 -0.88 -6.40 9.47
CA LEU A 16 -0.48 -5.27 8.65
C LEU A 16 -0.81 -3.96 9.36
N ASP A 17 0.09 -2.98 9.28
CA ASP A 17 -0.13 -1.62 9.76
C ASP A 17 -0.93 -0.83 8.73
N GLY A 18 -1.97 -0.12 9.18
CA GLY A 18 -2.72 0.84 8.37
C GLY A 18 -3.35 1.90 9.25
N ASP A 19 -3.09 3.17 8.99
CA ASP A 19 -3.61 4.27 9.80
C ASP A 19 -5.11 4.45 9.56
N GLU A 20 -5.93 4.16 10.56
CA GLU A 20 -7.39 4.22 10.50
C GLU A 20 -7.94 5.62 10.17
N THR A 21 -7.15 6.68 10.37
CA THR A 21 -7.53 8.06 10.07
C THR A 21 -7.24 8.45 8.63
N ALA A 22 -6.45 7.65 7.90
CA ALA A 22 -5.99 7.96 6.55
C ALA A 22 -6.45 6.93 5.51
N VAL A 23 -6.52 5.64 5.88
CA VAL A 23 -6.74 4.52 4.95
C VAL A 23 -8.08 3.86 5.21
N LYS A 24 -8.95 3.89 4.19
CA LYS A 24 -10.22 3.17 4.18
C LYS A 24 -10.11 1.94 3.28
N LEU A 25 -10.30 0.75 3.84
CA LEU A 25 -10.35 -0.49 3.05
C LEU A 25 -11.62 -0.53 2.20
N ILE A 26 -11.48 -0.78 0.90
CA ILE A 26 -12.59 -0.93 -0.06
C ILE A 26 -12.81 -2.40 -0.38
N SER A 27 -11.75 -3.15 -0.67
CA SER A 27 -11.81 -4.59 -0.88
C SER A 27 -10.48 -5.27 -0.52
N ILE A 28 -10.56 -6.57 -0.27
CA ILE A 28 -9.41 -7.41 0.06
C ILE A 28 -9.59 -8.80 -0.55
N GLN A 29 -8.54 -9.28 -1.21
CA GLN A 29 -8.52 -10.57 -1.88
C GLN A 29 -7.23 -11.33 -1.57
N MET A 30 -7.32 -12.66 -1.52
CA MET A 30 -6.15 -13.54 -1.47
C MET A 30 -6.21 -14.54 -2.61
N ASP A 31 -5.14 -14.62 -3.42
CA ASP A 31 -5.08 -15.45 -4.63
C ASP A 31 -6.31 -15.22 -5.56
N GLY A 32 -6.78 -13.96 -5.65
CA GLY A 32 -7.94 -13.55 -6.45
C GLY A 32 -9.31 -13.96 -5.88
N GLN A 33 -9.38 -14.43 -4.63
CA GLN A 33 -10.64 -14.74 -3.93
C GLN A 33 -10.93 -13.67 -2.88
N ASP A 34 -12.17 -13.17 -2.85
CA ASP A 34 -12.63 -12.23 -1.83
C ASP A 34 -12.53 -12.84 -0.42
N LEU A 35 -12.01 -12.05 0.53
CA LEU A 35 -11.96 -12.44 1.94
C LEU A 35 -13.16 -11.89 2.70
N GLU A 36 -13.68 -12.68 3.65
CA GLU A 36 -14.79 -12.31 4.52
C GLU A 36 -14.28 -11.75 5.86
N ALA A 37 -14.84 -10.61 6.28
CA ALA A 37 -14.56 -10.03 7.59
C ALA A 37 -14.99 -10.97 8.73
N GLU A 38 -14.24 -10.96 9.84
CA GLU A 38 -14.41 -11.81 11.03
C GLU A 38 -14.20 -13.32 10.80
N LYS A 39 -14.03 -13.76 9.56
CA LYS A 39 -13.72 -15.15 9.18
C LYS A 39 -12.28 -15.29 8.67
N ASP A 40 -11.90 -14.44 7.72
CA ASP A 40 -10.60 -14.49 7.06
C ASP A 40 -9.68 -13.36 7.55
N TYR A 41 -10.25 -12.20 7.89
CA TYR A 41 -9.51 -11.07 8.44
C TYR A 41 -10.33 -10.28 9.47
N THR A 42 -9.64 -9.52 10.31
CA THR A 42 -10.25 -8.52 11.21
C THR A 42 -9.62 -7.15 11.00
N LEU A 43 -10.42 -6.11 11.25
CA LEU A 43 -9.96 -4.73 11.31
C LEU A 43 -10.03 -4.25 12.75
N SER A 44 -8.94 -3.62 13.20
CA SER A 44 -8.89 -2.91 14.48
C SER A 44 -8.14 -1.60 14.28
N PRO A 45 -8.24 -0.64 15.21
CA PRO A 45 -7.46 0.60 15.14
C PRO A 45 -6.00 0.34 14.77
N GLY A 46 -5.57 0.87 13.64
CA GLY A 46 -4.19 0.82 13.16
C GLY A 46 -3.81 -0.46 12.43
N LYS A 47 -4.70 -1.45 12.32
CA LYS A 47 -4.33 -2.84 11.98
C LYS A 47 -5.35 -3.57 11.10
N LEU A 48 -4.83 -4.26 10.10
CA LEU A 48 -5.53 -5.33 9.38
C LEU A 48 -4.86 -6.66 9.72
N THR A 49 -5.61 -7.60 10.29
CA THR A 49 -5.09 -8.90 10.70
C THR A 49 -5.68 -10.00 9.83
N LEU A 50 -4.85 -10.71 9.06
CA LEU A 50 -5.24 -11.93 8.36
C LEU A 50 -5.19 -13.10 9.35
N LEU A 51 -6.31 -13.79 9.55
CA LEU A 51 -6.43 -14.82 10.58
C LEU A 51 -5.73 -16.13 10.18
N HIS A 52 -5.79 -16.48 8.89
CA HIS A 52 -5.26 -17.74 8.36
C HIS A 52 -4.51 -17.52 7.04
N PRO A 53 -3.42 -16.71 7.03
CA PRO A 53 -2.70 -16.42 5.80
C PRO A 53 -2.03 -17.68 5.24
N LYS A 54 -2.09 -17.84 3.93
CA LYS A 54 -1.41 -18.92 3.21
C LYS A 54 0.00 -18.48 2.79
N ALA A 55 1.01 -19.27 3.13
CA ALA A 55 2.39 -18.98 2.73
C ALA A 55 2.51 -18.95 1.20
N GLY A 56 3.17 -17.91 0.67
CA GLY A 56 3.33 -17.69 -0.77
C GLY A 56 2.08 -17.23 -1.51
N ALA A 57 1.01 -16.87 -0.81
CA ALA A 57 -0.18 -16.28 -1.43
C ALA A 57 0.04 -14.82 -1.81
N THR A 58 -0.74 -14.36 -2.79
CA THR A 58 -0.83 -12.93 -3.16
C THR A 58 -1.99 -12.29 -2.42
N LEU A 59 -1.71 -11.19 -1.71
CA LEU A 59 -2.71 -10.34 -1.09
C LEU A 59 -2.91 -9.09 -1.94
N GLU A 60 -4.16 -8.78 -2.27
CA GLU A 60 -4.55 -7.56 -2.96
C GLU A 60 -5.50 -6.77 -2.07
N THR A 61 -5.20 -5.48 -1.88
CA THR A 61 -6.06 -4.56 -1.13
C THR A 61 -6.35 -3.34 -1.98
N LEU A 62 -7.62 -3.02 -2.17
CA LEU A 62 -8.04 -1.73 -2.69
C LEU A 62 -8.35 -0.82 -1.51
N VAL A 63 -7.74 0.37 -1.50
CA VAL A 63 -7.91 1.35 -0.43
C VAL A 63 -8.24 2.73 -1.01
N GLU A 64 -8.91 3.54 -0.21
CA GLU A 64 -9.19 4.95 -0.46
C GLU A 64 -8.45 5.81 0.58
N ILE A 65 -7.81 6.88 0.11
CA ILE A 65 -7.11 7.87 0.93
C ILE A 65 -7.47 9.28 0.42
N VAL A 66 -7.36 10.31 1.27
CA VAL A 66 -7.66 11.71 0.91
C VAL A 66 -6.44 12.60 1.19
N PRO A 67 -5.48 12.71 0.25
CA PRO A 67 -4.24 13.44 0.47
C PRO A 67 -4.41 14.96 0.68
N GLU A 68 -5.53 15.54 0.22
CA GLU A 68 -5.88 16.95 0.38
C GLU A 68 -6.13 17.33 1.84
N ASP A 69 -6.68 16.41 2.62
CA ASP A 69 -7.01 16.62 4.03
C ASP A 69 -5.83 16.23 4.96
N ASN A 70 -4.73 15.73 4.38
CA ASN A 70 -3.57 15.23 5.12
C ASN A 70 -2.67 16.35 5.63
N THR A 71 -3.07 16.98 6.73
CA THR A 71 -2.31 18.03 7.42
C THR A 71 -1.08 17.53 8.19
N GLN A 72 -0.91 16.21 8.33
CA GLN A 72 0.24 15.61 9.03
C GLN A 72 1.50 15.57 8.18
N LEU A 73 1.38 15.78 6.86
CA LEU A 73 2.50 15.74 5.90
C LEU A 73 3.29 14.41 5.97
N SER A 74 2.57 13.31 6.17
CA SER A 74 3.10 11.95 6.29
C SER A 74 2.24 10.96 5.50
N GLY A 75 2.86 10.00 4.82
CA GLY A 75 2.23 9.23 3.74
C GLY A 75 2.16 10.05 2.47
N LEU A 76 1.10 9.88 1.68
CA LEU A 76 0.80 10.73 0.52
C LEU A 76 0.03 11.97 0.97
N TYR A 77 0.49 13.15 0.58
CA TYR A 77 -0.15 14.42 0.90
C TYR A 77 0.02 15.43 -0.24
N ARG A 78 -0.78 16.50 -0.18
CA ARG A 78 -0.69 17.61 -1.13
C ARG A 78 0.19 18.73 -0.59
N SER A 79 1.21 19.12 -1.36
CA SER A 79 2.07 20.28 -1.10
C SER A 79 1.91 21.30 -2.24
N GLY A 80 1.04 22.30 -2.03
CA GLY A 80 0.68 23.26 -3.07
C GLY A 80 0.03 22.57 -4.29
N PRO A 81 0.60 22.71 -5.51
CA PRO A 81 0.06 22.05 -6.69
C PRO A 81 0.51 20.60 -6.86
N MET A 82 1.40 20.08 -6.01
CA MET A 82 1.99 18.74 -6.17
C MET A 82 1.47 17.77 -5.12
N TYR A 83 1.41 16.48 -5.47
CA TYR A 83 1.40 15.41 -4.48
C TYR A 83 2.84 14.96 -4.23
N CYS A 84 3.14 14.63 -3.00
CA CYS A 84 4.41 14.02 -2.64
C CYS A 84 4.23 13.11 -1.43
N THR A 85 5.22 12.27 -1.21
CA THR A 85 5.22 11.27 -0.14
C THR A 85 6.31 11.55 0.88
N GLN A 86 6.00 11.27 2.15
CA GLN A 86 6.96 11.21 3.25
C GLN A 86 6.68 9.93 4.05
N CYS A 87 7.49 8.90 3.83
CA CYS A 87 7.26 7.58 4.40
C CYS A 87 8.13 7.31 5.65
N GLU A 88 9.23 8.04 5.87
CA GLU A 88 10.03 7.89 7.08
C GLU A 88 9.40 8.62 8.28
N ALA A 89 9.27 7.99 9.46
CA ALA A 89 9.65 6.60 9.79
C ALA A 89 8.54 5.55 9.59
N MET A 90 7.28 5.97 9.60
CA MET A 90 6.09 5.09 9.59
C MET A 90 4.94 5.72 8.78
N GLY A 91 5.26 6.42 7.70
CA GLY A 91 4.28 7.11 6.86
C GLY A 91 3.64 6.21 5.80
N PHE A 92 4.28 5.08 5.44
CA PHE A 92 3.75 4.21 4.38
C PHE A 92 2.41 3.56 4.76
N ARG A 93 2.19 3.27 6.05
CA ARG A 93 0.88 2.82 6.59
C ARG A 93 -0.25 3.83 6.42
N ARG A 94 0.04 5.09 6.05
CA ARG A 94 -0.96 6.11 5.71
C ARG A 94 -1.31 6.11 4.22
N ILE A 95 -0.72 5.21 3.43
CA ILE A 95 -1.00 5.00 2.00
C ILE A 95 -1.78 3.71 1.81
N THR A 96 -1.34 2.60 2.41
CA THR A 96 -2.00 1.29 2.34
C THR A 96 -1.67 0.43 3.56
N TYR A 97 -2.32 -0.74 3.70
CA TYR A 97 -1.97 -1.74 4.70
C TYR A 97 -0.67 -2.46 4.33
N PHE A 98 0.32 -2.42 5.21
CA PHE A 98 1.65 -3.02 4.94
C PHE A 98 2.36 -3.43 6.24
N PRO A 99 3.32 -4.38 6.24
CA PRO A 99 4.23 -4.58 7.37
C PRO A 99 5.24 -3.42 7.41
N ASP A 100 4.81 -2.27 7.94
CA ASP A 100 5.52 -0.99 7.90
C ASP A 100 6.60 -0.91 8.99
N ARG A 101 7.60 -1.79 8.84
CA ARG A 101 8.76 -1.97 9.72
C ARG A 101 10.05 -2.03 8.88
N PRO A 102 11.16 -1.46 9.37
CA PRO A 102 12.37 -1.29 8.57
C PRO A 102 13.10 -2.58 8.19
N ASP A 103 12.82 -3.69 8.87
CA ASP A 103 13.37 -5.01 8.58
C ASP A 103 12.52 -5.83 7.60
N ASN A 104 11.33 -5.35 7.23
CA ASN A 104 10.56 -5.91 6.13
C ASN A 104 11.00 -5.26 4.80
N MET A 105 11.86 -5.96 4.07
CA MET A 105 12.41 -5.51 2.79
C MET A 105 11.57 -6.06 1.64
N SER A 106 11.04 -5.20 0.77
CA SER A 106 10.25 -5.61 -0.39
C SER A 106 10.76 -4.98 -1.68
N THR A 107 10.65 -5.71 -2.78
CA THR A 107 10.82 -5.17 -4.13
C THR A 107 9.53 -4.48 -4.57
N TYR A 108 9.66 -3.36 -5.27
CA TYR A 108 8.52 -2.62 -5.81
C TYR A 108 8.56 -2.80 -7.33
N GLU A 109 8.08 -3.96 -7.78
CA GLU A 109 8.25 -4.40 -9.17
C GLU A 109 7.41 -3.59 -10.16
N SER A 110 6.24 -3.11 -9.74
CA SER A 110 5.33 -2.32 -10.56
C SER A 110 4.60 -1.29 -9.70
N VAL A 111 5.02 -0.03 -9.79
CA VAL A 111 4.31 1.13 -9.24
C VAL A 111 3.71 1.90 -10.40
N LYS A 112 2.41 1.76 -10.61
CA LYS A 112 1.65 2.51 -11.61
C LYS A 112 1.05 3.75 -10.97
N LEU A 113 1.37 4.91 -11.53
CA LEU A 113 0.75 6.18 -11.22
C LEU A 113 -0.13 6.60 -12.38
N THR A 114 -1.36 7.04 -12.11
CA THR A 114 -2.29 7.56 -13.14
C THR A 114 -2.90 8.87 -12.66
N ALA A 115 -2.80 9.95 -13.43
CA ALA A 115 -3.34 11.26 -13.06
C ALA A 115 -3.79 12.08 -14.29
N ASP A 116 -4.46 13.21 -14.06
CA ASP A 116 -4.77 14.19 -15.11
C ASP A 116 -3.47 14.74 -15.72
N ALA A 117 -3.34 14.64 -17.05
CA ALA A 117 -2.09 14.95 -17.74
C ALA A 117 -1.74 16.44 -17.74
N LYS A 118 -2.74 17.33 -17.56
CA LYS A 118 -2.53 18.78 -17.56
C LYS A 118 -2.18 19.30 -16.17
N ALA A 119 -2.84 18.79 -15.14
CA ALA A 119 -2.61 19.15 -13.75
C ALA A 119 -1.32 18.53 -13.21
N PHE A 120 -1.02 17.28 -13.61
CA PHE A 120 0.12 16.50 -13.11
C PHE A 120 0.96 15.95 -14.27
N PRO A 121 1.61 16.80 -15.09
CA PRO A 121 2.32 16.35 -16.29
C PRO A 121 3.55 15.48 -16.01
N VAL A 122 3.94 15.31 -14.75
CA VAL A 122 5.12 14.55 -14.33
C VAL A 122 4.70 13.57 -13.24
N LEU A 123 4.95 12.27 -13.48
CA LEU A 123 4.68 11.17 -12.56
C LEU A 123 5.99 10.44 -12.27
N LEU A 124 6.41 10.40 -11.01
CA LEU A 124 7.70 9.84 -10.61
C LEU A 124 7.49 8.84 -9.49
N SER A 125 8.26 7.76 -9.49
CA SER A 125 8.43 6.89 -8.34
C SER A 125 9.87 6.36 -8.30
N ASN A 126 10.19 5.46 -7.38
CA ASN A 126 11.51 4.87 -7.27
C ASN A 126 11.86 4.01 -8.50
N GLY A 127 13.16 3.89 -8.81
CA GLY A 127 13.66 2.96 -9.81
C GLY A 127 13.60 3.48 -11.25
N ASN A 128 13.29 2.59 -12.19
CA ASN A 128 13.32 2.87 -13.62
C ASN A 128 11.91 2.98 -14.19
N LEU A 129 11.71 3.94 -15.10
CA LEU A 129 10.49 4.04 -15.90
C LEU A 129 10.43 2.86 -16.88
N LEU A 130 9.41 2.00 -16.74
CA LEU A 130 9.16 0.87 -17.62
C LEU A 130 8.24 1.23 -18.79
N GLU A 131 7.16 1.94 -18.48
CA GLU A 131 6.10 2.25 -19.43
C GLU A 131 5.46 3.59 -19.07
N GLN A 132 5.02 4.35 -20.09
CA GLN A 132 4.18 5.53 -19.90
C GLN A 132 3.27 5.70 -21.12
N GLY A 133 2.11 6.32 -20.91
CA GLY A 133 1.15 6.53 -21.99
C GLY A 133 -0.11 7.27 -21.55
N THR A 134 -1.02 7.46 -22.48
CA THR A 134 -2.39 7.92 -22.18
C THR A 134 -3.16 6.80 -21.49
N ASP A 135 -4.00 7.16 -20.52
CA ASP A 135 -4.85 6.17 -19.85
C ASP A 135 -5.84 5.55 -20.85
N ALA A 136 -6.10 4.25 -20.71
CA ALA A 136 -6.90 3.50 -21.67
C ALA A 136 -8.41 3.80 -21.55
N GLU A 137 -8.85 4.26 -20.39
CA GLU A 137 -10.26 4.53 -20.09
C GLU A 137 -10.59 6.03 -20.16
N ASP A 138 -9.58 6.90 -20.03
CA ASP A 138 -9.75 8.36 -20.00
C ASP A 138 -8.58 9.08 -20.72
N ASP A 139 -8.85 9.67 -21.89
CA ASP A 139 -7.83 10.34 -22.71
C ASP A 139 -7.28 11.65 -22.12
N THR A 140 -7.92 12.18 -21.07
CA THR A 140 -7.45 13.34 -20.31
C THR A 140 -6.37 12.97 -19.29
N ARG A 141 -6.24 11.67 -18.99
CA ARG A 141 -5.29 11.13 -18.03
C ARG A 141 -4.13 10.45 -18.73
N HIS A 142 -3.01 10.38 -18.01
CA HIS A 142 -1.85 9.62 -18.43
C HIS A 142 -1.36 8.76 -17.26
N TYR A 143 -0.46 7.82 -17.56
CA TYR A 143 0.16 6.98 -16.56
C TYR A 143 1.66 6.82 -16.76
N ALA A 144 2.35 6.43 -15.70
CA ALA A 144 3.72 5.96 -15.71
C ALA A 144 3.86 4.74 -14.80
N ILE A 145 4.57 3.71 -15.25
CA ILE A 145 4.87 2.49 -14.49
C ILE A 145 6.36 2.48 -14.17
N TRP A 146 6.68 2.38 -12.88
CA TRP A 146 8.02 2.36 -12.35
C TRP A 146 8.35 1.02 -11.72
N SER A 147 9.63 0.62 -11.78
CA SER A 147 10.12 -0.61 -11.18
C SER A 147 11.45 -0.39 -10.48
N ASP A 148 11.49 -0.77 -9.21
CA ASP A 148 12.72 -0.77 -8.40
C ASP A 148 13.08 -2.21 -8.01
N PRO A 149 14.13 -2.79 -8.61
CA PRO A 149 14.51 -4.19 -8.39
C PRO A 149 15.23 -4.39 -7.05
N PHE A 150 15.59 -3.31 -6.34
CA PHE A 150 16.32 -3.44 -5.09
C PHE A 150 15.34 -3.56 -3.92
N PRO A 151 15.44 -4.64 -3.10
CA PRO A 151 14.66 -4.74 -1.87
C PRO A 151 14.93 -3.53 -0.98
N LYS A 152 13.87 -2.87 -0.53
CA LYS A 152 13.95 -1.71 0.35
C LYS A 152 12.80 -1.74 1.38
N PRO A 153 13.00 -1.14 2.56
CA PRO A 153 11.92 -0.97 3.50
C PRO A 153 10.92 0.08 2.99
N SER A 154 9.68 -0.02 3.45
CA SER A 154 8.57 0.86 3.06
C SER A 154 8.84 2.34 3.29
N TYR A 155 9.64 2.70 4.30
CA TYR A 155 9.96 4.09 4.59
C TYR A 155 10.78 4.77 3.48
N LEU A 156 11.40 4.01 2.56
CA LEU A 156 12.11 4.52 1.38
C LEU A 156 11.22 4.61 0.13
N PHE A 157 9.93 4.28 0.22
CA PHE A 157 8.98 4.48 -0.88
C PHE A 157 8.80 5.98 -1.16
N ALA A 158 8.82 6.35 -2.45
CA ALA A 158 8.48 7.67 -2.93
C ALA A 158 7.66 7.59 -4.22
N ALA A 159 6.61 8.42 -4.28
CA ALA A 159 5.76 8.71 -5.42
C ALA A 159 5.19 10.14 -5.34
#